data_AF-A0A7T2GLJ1-F1
#
_entry.id   AF-A0A7T2GLJ1-F1
#
_cell.length_a   1.000
_cell.length_b   1.000
_cell.length_c   1.000
_cell.angle_alpha   90.00
_cell.angle_beta   90.00
_cell.angle_gamma   90.00
#
_symmetry.space_group_name_H-M   'P 1'
#
loop_
_entity.id
_entity.type
_entity.pdbx_description
1 polymer ?
#
loop_
_entity_poly.entity_id
_entity_poly.type
_entity_poly.pdbx_seq_one_letter_code
_entity_poly.pdbx_strand_id
1 'polypeptide(L)' 'MFEAAAARLAGLTGVLLGWRADEFWNATPAELGAVMAALMPEEAAASAGDLKRLMEMYPDGPCSSFQRKLESMNTALSG' A
#
# COMPACT_ATOMS: atom_id res chain seq x y z
N MET A 1 -3.34 -15.65 0.02
CA MET A 1 -3.25 -14.19 0.26
C MET A 1 -3.11 -13.86 1.76
N PHE A 2 -3.79 -14.58 2.66
CA PHE A 2 -3.59 -14.44 4.11
C PHE A 2 -2.25 -15.02 4.62
N GLU A 3 -1.90 -16.23 4.21
CA GLU A 3 -0.68 -16.93 4.66
C GLU A 3 0.61 -16.12 4.41
N ALA A 4 0.77 -15.58 3.20
CA ALA A 4 1.91 -14.73 2.87
C ALA A 4 1.97 -13.45 3.72
N ALA A 5 0.80 -12.86 4.03
CA ALA A 5 0.72 -11.69 4.91
C ALA A 5 1.06 -12.05 6.36
N ALA A 6 0.55 -13.17 6.88
CA ALA A 6 0.84 -13.68 8.21
C ALA A 6 2.33 -14.01 8.38
N ALA A 7 2.94 -14.68 7.40
CA ALA A 7 4.37 -15.00 7.42
C ALA A 7 5.25 -13.74 7.42
N ARG A 8 4.88 -12.73 6.62
CA ARG A 8 5.57 -11.45 6.62
C ARG A 8 5.46 -10.74 7.97
N LEU A 9 4.27 -10.79 8.59
CA LEU A 9 4.04 -10.16 9.88
C LEU A 9 4.79 -10.87 11.01
N ALA A 10 4.82 -12.21 11.02
CA ALA A 10 5.62 -13.00 11.96
C ALA A 10 7.11 -12.67 11.89
N GLY A 11 7.64 -12.43 10.68
CA GLY A 11 9.01 -11.96 10.51
C GLY A 11 9.23 -10.55 11.06
N LEU A 12 8.31 -9.62 10.83
CA LEU A 12 8.40 -8.25 11.33
C LEU A 12 8.33 -8.20 12.86
N THR A 13 7.41 -8.93 13.49
CA THR A 13 7.31 -8.98 14.95
C THR A 13 8.56 -9.62 15.57
N GLY A 14 9.14 -10.64 14.93
CA GLY A 14 10.41 -11.21 15.38
C GLY A 14 11.58 -10.23 15.34
N VAL A 15 11.68 -9.41 14.29
CA VAL A 15 12.77 -8.42 14.15
C VAL A 15 12.54 -7.20 15.07
N LEU A 16 11.30 -6.73 15.20
CA LEU A 16 10.99 -5.48 15.90
C LEU A 16 10.77 -5.67 17.41
N LEU A 17 10.20 -6.80 17.81
CA LEU A 17 9.80 -7.09 19.19
C LEU A 17 10.65 -8.20 19.83
N GLY A 18 11.47 -8.91 19.05
CA GLY A 18 12.20 -10.08 19.51
C GLY A 18 11.33 -11.32 19.72
N TRP A 19 10.09 -11.30 19.22
CA TRP A 19 9.14 -12.40 19.41
C TRP A 19 9.59 -13.67 18.68
N ARG A 20 9.40 -14.81 19.33
CA ARG A 20 9.46 -16.12 18.69
C ARG A 20 8.19 -16.34 17.87
N ALA A 21 8.26 -17.23 16.87
CA ALA A 21 7.10 -17.55 16.04
C ALA A 21 5.87 -18.00 16.86
N ASP A 22 6.10 -18.71 17.96
CA ASP A 22 5.03 -19.19 18.85
C ASP A 22 4.30 -18.05 19.57
N GLU A 23 5.01 -16.97 19.91
CA GLU A 23 4.40 -15.78 20.53
C GLU A 23 3.50 -15.04 19.54
N PHE A 24 3.92 -14.96 18.28
CA PHE A 24 3.09 -14.40 17.21
C PHE A 24 1.80 -15.20 16.99
N TRP A 25 1.87 -16.54 16.97
CA TRP A 25 0.69 -17.37 16.72
C TRP A 25 -0.29 -17.43 17.90
N ASN A 26 0.18 -17.19 19.12
CA ASN A 26 -0.67 -17.10 20.31
C ASN A 26 -1.27 -15.70 20.53
N ALA A 27 -0.67 -14.65 19.97
CA ALA A 27 -1.17 -13.29 20.12
C ALA A 27 -2.50 -13.09 19.40
N THR A 28 -3.42 -12.37 20.04
CA THR A 28 -4.70 -12.05 19.41
C THR A 28 -4.52 -10.96 18.35
N PRO A 29 -5.36 -10.91 17.30
CA PRO A 29 -5.30 -9.85 16.30
C PRO A 29 -5.44 -8.44 16.88
N ALA A 30 -6.20 -8.29 17.98
CA ALA A 30 -6.38 -7.00 18.66
C ALA A 30 -5.09 -6.54 19.37
N GLU A 31 -4.40 -7.44 20.06
CA GLU A 31 -3.10 -7.16 20.68
C GLU A 31 -2.05 -6.81 19.62
N LEU A 32 -2.03 -7.57 18.52
CA LEU A 32 -1.17 -7.29 17.38
C LEU A 32 -1.41 -5.89 16.80
N GLY A 33 -2.68 -5.52 16.63
CA GLY A 33 -3.08 -4.19 16.18
C GLY A 33 -2.59 -3.08 17.10
N ALA A 34 -2.70 -3.26 18.42
CA ALA A 34 -2.25 -2.29 19.41
C ALA A 34 -0.72 -2.10 19.37
N VAL A 35 0.04 -3.19 19.26
CA VAL A 35 1.51 -3.13 19.15
C VAL A 35 1.94 -2.44 17.87
N MET A 36 1.33 -2.78 16.73
CA MET A 36 1.64 -2.14 15.45
C MET A 36 1.29 -0.65 15.45
N ALA A 37 0.18 -0.27 16.10
CA ALA A 37 -0.19 1.13 16.28
C ALA A 37 0.81 1.90 17.15
N ALA A 38 1.43 1.26 18.15
CA ALA A 38 2.47 1.88 18.98
C ALA A 38 3.83 2.04 18.24
N LEU A 39 4.11 1.16 17.27
CA LEU A 39 5.33 1.21 16.46
C LEU A 39 5.26 2.19 15.29
N MET A 40 4.06 2.44 14.78
CA MET A 40 3.86 3.42 13.72
C MET A 40 3.74 4.81 14.35
N PRO A 41 4.45 5.83 13.82
CA PRO A 41 4.19 7.21 14.20
C PRO A 41 2.71 7.52 13.95
N GLU A 42 2.12 8.39 14.78
CA GLU A 42 0.73 8.87 14.66
C GLU A 42 0.56 9.80 13.44
N GLU A 43 1.24 9.51 12.34
CA GLU A 43 0.91 10.08 11.05
C GLU A 43 -0.38 9.40 10.60
N ALA A 44 -1.47 10.17 10.67
CA ALA A 44 -2.81 9.76 10.30
C ALA A 44 -2.76 8.91 9.03
N ALA A 45 -3.02 7.61 9.18
CA ALA A 45 -3.13 6.72 8.05
C ALA A 45 -4.12 7.34 7.06
N ALA A 46 -3.67 7.52 5.82
CA ALA A 46 -4.49 8.18 4.80
C ALA A 46 -5.86 7.52 4.74
N SER A 47 -6.91 8.30 5.00
CA SER A 47 -8.27 7.81 4.99
C SER A 47 -8.71 7.47 3.56
N ALA A 48 -9.80 6.73 3.44
CA ALA A 48 -10.44 6.53 2.13
C ALA A 48 -10.82 7.87 1.46
N GLY A 49 -11.10 8.91 2.26
CA GLY A 49 -11.35 10.27 1.76
C GLY A 49 -10.09 10.94 1.21
N ASP A 50 -8.94 10.77 1.87
CA ASP A 50 -7.65 11.27 1.40
C ASP A 50 -7.24 10.56 0.11
N LEU A 51 -7.45 9.24 0.04
CA LEU A 51 -7.23 8.46 -1.17
C LEU A 51 -8.12 8.95 -2.32
N LYS A 52 -9.42 9.16 -2.06
CA LYS A 52 -10.34 9.69 -3.07
C LYS A 52 -9.92 11.09 -3.55
N ARG A 53 -9.49 11.96 -2.64
CA ARG A 53 -9.01 13.30 -2.97
C ARG A 53 -7.72 13.26 -3.79
N LEU A 54 -6.83 12.30 -3.51
CA LEU A 54 -5.64 12.05 -4.33
C LEU A 54 -6.02 11.56 -5.74
N MET A 55 -7.00 10.66 -5.85
CA MET A 55 -7.50 10.19 -7.15
C MET A 55 -8.19 11.30 -7.97
N GLU A 56 -8.86 12.25 -7.31
CA GLU A 56 -9.45 13.43 -7.95
C GLU A 56 -8.38 14.43 -8.41
N MET A 57 -7.29 14.57 -7.64
CA MET A 57 -6.19 15.51 -7.92
C MET A 57 -5.22 14.98 -8.99
N TYR A 58 -5.04 13.66 -9.03
CA TYR A 58 -4.24 12.93 -10.01
C TYR A 58 -5.13 11.88 -10.67
N PRO A 59 -6.04 12.29 -11.57
CA PRO A 59 -6.80 11.35 -12.34
C PRO A 59 -5.82 10.61 -13.25
N ASP A 60 -5.52 9.36 -12.90
CA ASP A 60 -4.72 8.45 -13.73
C ASP A 60 -5.51 8.09 -15.00
N GLY A 61 -5.60 9.06 -15.91
CA GLY A 61 -5.90 8.81 -17.31
C GLY A 61 -4.72 8.09 -17.97
N PRO A 62 -4.93 7.41 -19.10
CA PRO A 62 -3.83 6.87 -19.89
C PRO A 62 -2.78 7.97 -20.07
N CYS A 63 -1.53 7.63 -19.75
CA CYS A 63 -0.39 8.54 -19.66
C CYS A 63 -0.47 9.61 -20.77
N SER A 64 -0.86 10.84 -20.41
CA SER A 64 -1.24 11.87 -21.40
C SER A 64 -0.07 12.26 -22.31
N SER A 65 1.16 12.04 -21.86
CA SER A 65 2.39 12.18 -22.64
C SER A 65 2.55 11.07 -23.69
N PHE A 66 2.12 9.84 -23.40
CA PHE A 66 2.07 8.73 -24.35
C PHE A 66 0.92 8.89 -25.34
N GLN A 67 -0.26 9.33 -24.88
CA GLN A 67 -1.43 9.59 -25.72
C GLN A 67 -1.16 10.70 -26.75
N ARG A 68 -0.53 11.80 -26.33
CA ARG A 68 -0.12 12.88 -27.24
C ARG A 68 0.87 12.40 -28.31
N LYS A 69 1.73 11.44 -27.97
CA LYS A 69 2.69 10.86 -28.90
C LYS A 69 2.05 9.88 -29.88
N LEU A 70 1.00 9.15 -29.47
CA LEU A 70 0.21 8.31 -30.38
C LEU A 70 -0.63 9.16 -31.35
N GLU A 71 -1.22 10.25 -30.90
CA GLU A 71 -1.98 11.17 -31.77
C GLU A 71 -1.09 11.80 -32.84
N SER A 72 0.12 12.28 -32.49
CA SER A 72 1.04 12.85 -33.46
C SER A 72 1.55 11.82 -34.48
N MET A 73 1.76 10.58 -34.06
CA MET A 73 2.13 9.48 -34.97
C MET A 73 0.99 9.12 -35.93
N ASN A 74 -0.26 9.13 -35.47
CA ASN A 74 -1.41 8.79 -36.30
C ASN A 74 -1.73 9.89 -37.34
N THR A 75 -1.51 11.16 -36.98
CA THR A 75 -1.60 12.29 -37.94
C THR A 75 -0.51 12.22 -39.01
N ALA A 76 0.69 11.76 -38.67
CA ALA A 76 1.80 11.59 -39.62
C ALA A 76 1.61 10.41 -40.60
N LEU A 77 0.73 9.46 -40.29
CA LEU A 77 0.44 8.29 -41.14
C LEU A 77 -0.77 8.49 -42.06
N SER A 78 -1.51 9.59 -41.90
CA SER A 78 -2.73 9.90 -42.67
C SER A 78 -2.52 10.98 -43.74
N GLY A 79 -1.27 11.37 -44.03
CA GLY A 79 -0.89 12.29 -45.11
C GLY A 79 0.09 11.64 -46.07
#